data_AF-A0A377K3X5-F1
#
_entry.id   AF-A0A377K3X5-F1
#
_cell.length_a   1.000
_cell.length_b   1.000
_cell.length_c   1.000
_cell.angle_alpha   90.00
_cell.angle_beta   90.00
_cell.angle_gamma   90.00
#
_symmetry.space_group_name_H-M   'P 1'
#
loop_
_entity.id
_entity.type
_entity.pdbx_description
1 polymer ?
#
loop_
_entity_poly.entity_id
_entity_poly.type
_entity_poly.pdbx_seq_one_letter_code
_entity_poly.pdbx_strand_id
1 'polypeptide(L)'
;MKPRAVQAIEECWCLALPMKHYRPLLLNDTLLLRKLCVTLSHKNYRNIVSLTQNQSFPLVNRLAAFILLSQEGDLYHEKHTQAAEYLGVSYRHLLYVLAQFINDGLLIKSKKGYLIKKQKAVVRTGAGDGPGA
;
A
#
# COMPACT_ATOMS: atom_id res chain seq x y z
N MET A 1 9.29 -22.72 6.54
CA MET A 1 9.22 -21.26 6.31
C MET A 1 10.64 -20.77 6.10
N LYS A 2 11.00 -20.20 4.94
CA LYS A 2 12.38 -19.77 4.63
C LYS A 2 12.65 -18.42 5.33
N PRO A 3 13.74 -18.26 6.09
CA PRO A 3 14.05 -16.99 6.73
C PRO A 3 14.28 -15.92 5.65
N ARG A 4 13.72 -14.72 5.86
CA ARG A 4 14.03 -13.56 5.01
C ARG A 4 15.45 -13.11 5.38
N ALA A 5 16.35 -13.14 4.41
CA ALA A 5 17.67 -12.55 4.57
C ALA A 5 17.53 -11.03 4.67
N VAL A 6 18.32 -10.40 5.54
CA VAL A 6 18.42 -8.95 5.67
C VAL A 6 19.78 -8.55 5.11
N GLN A 7 19.80 -7.53 4.25
CA GLN A 7 21.02 -7.01 3.62
C GLN A 7 21.11 -5.51 3.91
N ALA A 8 22.32 -5.03 4.24
CA ALA A 8 22.60 -3.61 4.36
C ALA A 8 22.66 -2.97 2.96
N ILE A 9 22.01 -1.82 2.79
CA ILE A 9 22.02 -1.05 1.54
C ILE A 9 23.29 -0.19 1.44
N GLU A 10 23.81 0.24 2.59
CA GLU A 10 24.99 1.08 2.76
C GLU A 10 25.78 0.66 4.02
N GLU A 11 26.93 1.30 4.27
CA GLU A 11 27.77 1.00 5.43
C GLU A 11 27.02 1.34 6.73
N CYS A 12 26.82 0.34 7.60
CA CYS A 12 26.03 0.48 8.81
C CYS A 12 26.61 -0.30 10.00
N TRP A 13 26.31 0.18 11.20
CA TRP A 13 26.64 -0.50 12.45
C TRP A 13 25.47 -1.37 12.92
N CYS A 14 25.74 -2.64 13.19
CA CYS A 14 24.74 -3.60 13.67
C CYS A 14 25.03 -3.99 15.12
N LEU A 15 24.01 -3.86 15.98
CA LEU A 15 24.05 -4.39 17.35
C LEU A 15 23.45 -5.79 17.37
N ALA A 16 24.26 -6.77 17.75
CA ALA A 16 23.84 -8.16 17.87
C ALA A 16 23.65 -8.54 19.35
N LEU A 17 22.47 -9.06 19.67
CA LEU A 17 22.19 -9.64 20.98
C LEU A 17 22.49 -11.15 20.95
N PRO A 18 23.48 -11.67 21.71
CA PRO A 18 23.85 -13.09 21.65
C PRO A 18 22.80 -13.95 22.36
N MET A 19 21.80 -14.37 21.58
CA MET A 19 20.61 -15.07 22.07
C MET A 19 20.92 -16.36 22.83
N LYS A 20 22.00 -17.08 22.50
CA LYS A 20 22.37 -18.31 23.21
C LYS A 20 22.60 -18.09 24.71
N HIS A 21 23.19 -16.95 25.07
CA HIS A 21 23.54 -16.64 26.46
C HIS A 21 22.36 -16.03 27.22
N TYR A 22 21.66 -15.08 26.59
CA TYR A 22 20.64 -14.28 27.29
C TYR A 22 19.21 -14.84 27.21
N ARG A 23 18.94 -15.86 26.38
CA ARG A 23 17.58 -16.41 26.19
C ARG A 23 16.87 -16.77 27.51
N PRO A 24 17.49 -17.49 28.48
CA PRO A 24 16.82 -17.79 29.73
C PRO A 24 16.43 -16.53 30.52
N LEU A 25 17.30 -15.52 30.55
CA LEU A 25 17.03 -14.27 31.26
C LEU A 25 15.89 -13.48 30.60
N LEU A 26 15.91 -13.37 29.26
CA LEU A 26 14.88 -12.66 28.50
C LEU A 26 13.50 -13.32 28.59
N LEU A 27 13.45 -14.66 28.70
CA LEU A 27 12.20 -15.41 28.85
C LEU A 27 11.63 -15.39 30.27
N ASN A 28 12.42 -14.98 31.27
CA ASN A 28 11.96 -14.85 32.65
C ASN A 28 11.65 -13.39 33.05
N ASP A 29 11.95 -12.42 32.19
CA ASP A 29 11.61 -11.01 32.39
C ASP A 29 10.18 -10.73 31.93
N THR A 30 9.26 -10.62 32.88
CA THR A 30 7.83 -10.39 32.62
C THR A 30 7.55 -8.99 32.05
N LEU A 31 8.35 -7.98 32.39
CA LEU A 31 8.20 -6.62 31.85
C LEU A 31 8.60 -6.60 30.38
N LEU A 32 9.73 -7.21 30.04
CA LEU A 32 10.18 -7.36 28.67
C LEU A 32 9.16 -8.14 27.84
N LEU A 33 8.69 -9.29 28.32
CA LEU A 33 7.73 -10.12 27.61
C LEU A 33 6.40 -9.38 27.38
N ARG A 34 5.88 -8.67 28.39
CA ARG A 34 4.66 -7.86 28.21
C ARG A 34 4.86 -6.78 27.15
N LYS A 35 6.00 -6.08 27.17
CA LYS A 35 6.32 -5.06 26.17
C LYS A 35 6.46 -5.67 24.77
N LEU A 36 7.09 -6.83 24.65
CA LEU A 36 7.20 -7.58 23.40
C LEU A 36 5.84 -7.99 22.87
N CYS A 37 4.96 -8.56 23.69
CA CYS A 37 3.60 -8.93 23.29
C CYS A 37 2.83 -7.73 22.75
N VAL A 38 2.79 -6.61 23.49
CA VAL A 38 2.11 -5.38 23.03
C VAL A 38 2.71 -4.87 21.71
N THR A 39 4.04 -4.83 21.61
CA THR A 39 4.74 -4.36 20.40
C THR A 39 4.46 -5.27 19.20
N LEU A 40 4.47 -6.59 19.40
CA LEU A 40 4.17 -7.58 18.37
C LEU A 40 2.70 -7.51 17.96
N SER A 41 1.77 -7.37 18.89
CA SER A 41 0.34 -7.18 18.59
C SER A 41 0.10 -5.90 17.79
N HIS A 42 0.75 -4.78 18.12
CA HIS A 42 0.67 -3.57 17.31
C HIS A 42 1.29 -3.74 15.92
N LYS A 43 2.48 -4.36 15.81
CA LYS A 43 3.10 -4.65 14.50
C LYS A 43 2.23 -5.60 13.67
N ASN A 44 1.65 -6.61 14.29
CA ASN A 44 0.76 -7.56 13.65
C ASN A 44 -0.54 -6.88 13.21
N TYR A 45 -1.16 -6.07 14.06
CA TYR A 45 -2.32 -5.26 13.70
C TYR A 45 -2.02 -4.32 12.54
N ARG A 46 -0.86 -3.62 12.55
CA ARG A 46 -0.42 -2.81 11.41
C ARG A 46 -0.22 -3.66 10.16
N ASN A 47 0.37 -4.84 10.27
CA ASN A 47 0.51 -5.76 9.15
C ASN A 47 -0.85 -6.23 8.64
N ILE A 48 -1.80 -6.57 9.51
CA ILE A 48 -3.17 -6.96 9.16
C ILE A 48 -3.89 -5.80 8.50
N VAL A 49 -3.90 -4.60 9.08
CA VAL A 49 -4.50 -3.40 8.47
C VAL A 49 -3.85 -3.13 7.11
N SER A 50 -2.53 -3.20 7.02
CA SER A 50 -1.81 -3.06 5.75
C SER A 50 -2.16 -4.18 4.78
N LEU A 51 -2.36 -5.43 5.23
CA LEU A 51 -2.75 -6.57 4.40
C LEU A 51 -4.21 -6.44 3.94
N THR A 52 -5.12 -5.99 4.79
CA THR A 52 -6.54 -5.80 4.52
C THR A 52 -6.73 -4.59 3.59
N GLN A 53 -5.97 -3.51 3.81
CA GLN A 53 -5.87 -2.41 2.86
C GLN A 53 -5.20 -2.87 1.54
N ASN A 54 -4.15 -3.68 1.57
CA ASN A 54 -3.47 -4.19 0.37
C ASN A 54 -4.19 -5.36 -0.33
N GLN A 55 -5.09 -6.08 0.33
CA GLN A 55 -5.94 -7.09 -0.33
C GLN A 55 -7.08 -6.44 -1.10
N SER A 56 -7.37 -5.16 -0.84
CA SER A 56 -8.41 -4.41 -1.54
C SER A 56 -7.91 -3.19 -2.35
N PHE A 57 -6.70 -2.63 -2.12
CA PHE A 57 -6.32 -1.30 -2.65
C PHE A 57 -4.85 -0.99 -3.14
N PRO A 58 -3.96 -1.90 -3.62
CA PRO A 58 -2.62 -1.48 -4.09
C PRO A 58 -2.57 -0.89 -5.51
N LEU A 59 -3.46 -1.32 -6.42
CA LEU A 59 -3.54 -0.75 -7.77
C LEU A 59 -4.45 0.48 -7.80
N VAL A 60 -5.53 0.48 -7.01
CA VAL A 60 -6.47 1.60 -6.92
C VAL A 60 -5.75 2.92 -6.64
N ASN A 61 -4.88 2.96 -5.63
CA ASN A 61 -4.20 4.20 -5.24
C ASN A 61 -3.17 4.64 -6.29
N ARG A 62 -2.41 3.69 -6.86
CA ARG A 62 -1.42 3.99 -7.90
C ARG A 62 -2.08 4.43 -9.21
N LEU A 63 -3.21 3.82 -9.57
CA LEU A 63 -4.00 4.22 -10.73
C LEU A 63 -4.66 5.59 -10.50
N ALA A 64 -5.19 5.86 -9.32
CA ALA A 64 -5.72 7.18 -8.96
C ALA A 64 -4.66 8.27 -9.10
N ALA A 65 -3.45 8.04 -8.55
CA ALA A 65 -2.33 8.96 -8.69
C ALA A 65 -1.90 9.13 -10.16
N PHE A 66 -1.83 8.04 -10.92
CA PHE A 66 -1.49 8.07 -12.34
C PHE A 66 -2.52 8.86 -13.17
N ILE A 67 -3.81 8.67 -12.92
CA ILE A 67 -4.90 9.41 -13.56
C ILE A 67 -4.77 10.90 -13.27
N LEU A 68 -4.50 11.29 -12.02
CA LEU A 68 -4.33 12.69 -11.64
C LEU A 68 -3.06 13.32 -12.24
N LEU A 69 -2.00 12.53 -12.44
CA LEU A 69 -0.75 12.98 -13.05
C LEU A 69 -0.88 13.18 -14.57
N SER A 70 -1.68 12.35 -15.24
CA SER A 70 -1.82 12.30 -16.71
C SER A 70 -3.13 12.91 -17.22
N GLN A 71 -3.94 13.52 -16.35
CA GLN A 71 -5.16 14.21 -16.77
C GLN A 71 -4.84 15.53 -17.48
N GLU A 72 -5.61 15.83 -18.52
CA GLU A 72 -5.71 17.17 -19.09
C GLU A 72 -7.00 17.82 -18.60
N GLY A 73 -6.90 18.70 -17.60
CA GLY A 73 -8.07 19.22 -16.90
C GLY A 73 -8.79 18.11 -16.13
N ASP A 74 -10.05 17.83 -16.50
CA ASP A 74 -10.87 16.77 -15.91
C ASP A 74 -10.92 15.49 -16.77
N LEU A 75 -10.08 15.38 -17.81
CA LEU A 75 -10.10 14.27 -18.76
C LEU A 75 -8.83 13.42 -18.67
N TYR A 76 -9.01 12.11 -18.49
CA TYR A 76 -7.96 11.10 -18.60
C TYR A 76 -8.15 10.24 -19.85
N HIS A 77 -7.14 10.14 -20.71
CA HIS A 77 -7.25 9.44 -22.00
C HIS A 77 -6.03 8.60 -22.38
N GLU A 78 -5.22 8.19 -21.41
CA GLU A 78 -4.05 7.33 -21.66
C GLU A 78 -4.41 5.95 -22.22
N LYS A 79 -3.55 5.43 -23.08
CA LYS A 79 -3.71 4.07 -23.62
C LYS A 79 -3.57 3.06 -22.49
N HIS A 80 -4.55 2.16 -22.37
CA HIS A 80 -4.59 1.16 -21.31
C HIS A 80 -3.38 0.21 -21.30
N THR A 81 -2.79 -0.07 -22.46
CA THR A 81 -1.56 -0.88 -22.54
C THR A 81 -0.38 -0.18 -21.87
N GLN A 82 -0.18 1.11 -22.18
CA GLN A 82 0.88 1.93 -21.60
C GLN A 82 0.66 2.17 -20.11
N ALA A 83 -0.57 2.44 -19.70
CA ALA A 83 -0.92 2.59 -18.28
C ALA A 83 -0.67 1.30 -17.48
N ALA A 84 -0.99 0.13 -18.04
CA ALA A 84 -0.76 -1.16 -17.39
C ALA A 84 0.74 -1.46 -17.23
N GLU A 85 1.52 -1.19 -18.27
CA GLU A 85 2.98 -1.33 -18.27
C GLU A 85 3.62 -0.39 -17.24
N TYR A 86 3.25 0.89 -17.25
CA TYR A 86 3.74 1.89 -16.29
C TYR A 86 3.42 1.49 -14.83
N LEU A 87 2.22 0.99 -14.56
CA LEU A 87 1.79 0.59 -13.22
C LEU A 87 2.31 -0.79 -12.81
N GLY A 88 2.99 -1.53 -13.70
CA GLY A 88 3.51 -2.88 -13.44
C GLY A 88 2.41 -3.89 -13.14
N VAL A 89 1.25 -3.79 -13.82
CA VAL A 89 0.09 -4.67 -13.61
C VAL A 89 -0.40 -5.26 -14.92
N SER A 90 -1.11 -6.40 -14.85
CA SER A 90 -1.74 -6.95 -16.05
C SER A 90 -2.84 -6.03 -16.59
N TYR A 91 -3.03 -6.02 -17.91
CA TYR A 91 -4.11 -5.28 -18.57
C TYR A 91 -5.49 -5.57 -17.97
N ARG A 92 -5.75 -6.84 -17.63
CA ARG A 92 -7.01 -7.26 -17.01
C ARG A 92 -7.19 -6.63 -15.62
N HIS A 93 -6.12 -6.54 -14.83
CA HIS A 93 -6.16 -5.93 -13.50
C HIS A 93 -6.37 -4.41 -13.59
N LEU A 94 -5.78 -3.75 -14.59
CA LEU A 94 -6.06 -2.34 -14.89
C LEU A 94 -7.54 -2.10 -15.20
N LEU A 95 -8.12 -2.88 -16.13
CA LEU A 95 -9.53 -2.75 -16.51
C LEU A 95 -10.49 -2.99 -15.36
N TYR A 96 -10.18 -3.96 -14.48
CA TYR A 96 -10.96 -4.23 -13.28
C TYR A 96 -11.06 -3.00 -12.38
N VAL A 97 -9.92 -2.34 -12.12
CA VAL A 97 -9.88 -1.15 -11.26
C VAL A 97 -10.51 0.08 -11.95
N LEU A 98 -10.35 0.24 -13.27
CA LEU A 98 -11.06 1.28 -14.02
C LEU A 98 -12.59 1.11 -13.96
N ALA A 99 -13.07 -0.14 -14.07
CA ALA A 99 -14.49 -0.44 -13.93
C ALA A 99 -15.00 -0.13 -12.51
N GLN A 100 -14.20 -0.42 -11.49
CA GLN A 100 -14.50 -0.04 -10.11
C GLN A 100 -14.63 1.48 -9.95
N PHE A 101 -13.72 2.28 -10.54
CA PHE A 101 -13.83 3.74 -10.51
C PHE A 101 -15.08 4.30 -11.20
N ILE A 102 -15.56 3.62 -12.25
CA ILE A 102 -16.84 3.98 -12.89
C ILE A 102 -18.01 3.65 -11.96
N ASN A 103 -18.02 2.45 -11.38
CA ASN A 103 -19.08 2.00 -10.46
C ASN A 103 -19.17 2.88 -9.21
N ASP A 104 -18.01 3.31 -8.67
CA ASP A 104 -17.92 4.19 -7.51
C ASP A 104 -18.25 5.66 -7.85
N GLY A 105 -18.53 5.96 -9.13
CA GLY A 105 -18.88 7.30 -9.60
C GLY A 105 -17.72 8.30 -9.59
N LEU A 106 -16.47 7.81 -9.56
CA LEU A 106 -15.25 8.62 -9.61
C LEU A 106 -14.90 9.02 -11.06
N LEU A 107 -15.14 8.10 -12.01
CA LEU A 107 -14.95 8.30 -13.44
C LEU A 107 -16.27 8.16 -14.20
N ILE A 108 -16.43 8.94 -15.27
CA ILE A 108 -17.49 8.75 -16.26
C ILE A 108 -16.86 8.42 -17.60
N LYS A 109 -17.32 7.33 -18.22
CA LYS A 109 -16.84 6.94 -19.56
C LYS A 109 -17.33 7.95 -20.60
N SER A 110 -16.40 8.45 -21.40
CA SER A 110 -16.64 9.38 -22.51
C SER A 110 -16.06 8.81 -23.80
N LYS A 111 -16.48 9.34 -24.96
CA LYS A 111 -15.92 8.94 -26.27
C LYS A 111 -14.42 9.24 -26.39
N LYS A 112 -13.92 10.23 -25.64
CA LYS A 112 -12.52 10.66 -25.66
C LYS A 112 -11.66 10.07 -24.51
N GLY A 113 -12.24 9.30 -23.59
CA GLY A 113 -11.53 8.81 -22.40
C GLY A 113 -12.45 8.74 -21.18
N TYR A 114 -11.96 9.15 -20.02
CA TYR A 114 -12.65 9.12 -18.73
C TYR A 114 -12.69 10.53 -18.13
N LEU A 115 -13.89 11.01 -17.80
CA LEU A 115 -14.10 12.28 -17.10
C LEU A 115 -14.04 12.07 -15.59
N ILE A 116 -13.30 12.92 -14.89
CA ILE A 116 -13.05 12.83 -13.45
C ILE A 116 -14.11 13.66 -12.72
N LYS A 117 -14.98 13.02 -11.93
CA LYS A 117 -16.16 13.67 -11.34
C LYS A 117 -15.93 14.21 -9.91
N LYS A 118 -14.99 13.62 -9.18
CA LYS A 118 -14.65 13.99 -7.79
C LYS A 118 -13.14 14.06 -7.60
N GLN A 119 -12.51 15.16 -8.01
CA GLN A 119 -11.07 15.38 -7.78
C GLN A 119 -10.69 15.18 -6.29
N LYS A 120 -11.52 15.67 -5.35
CA LYS A 120 -11.26 15.53 -3.90
C LYS A 120 -11.30 14.08 -3.37
N ALA A 121 -12.02 13.18 -4.01
CA ALA A 121 -12.09 11.77 -3.58
C ALA A 121 -10.91 10.96 -4.15
N VAL A 122 -10.46 11.26 -5.36
CA VAL A 122 -9.28 10.64 -5.98
C VAL A 122 -8.00 11.06 -5.25
N VAL A 123 -7.94 12.30 -4.74
CA VAL A 123 -6.83 12.79 -3.90
C VAL A 123 -6.76 12.09 -2.54
N ARG A 124 -7.90 11.80 -1.87
CA ARG A 124 -7.92 11.00 -0.61
C ARG A 124 -7.49 9.54 -0.79
N THR A 125 -7.56 9.03 -2.00
CA THR A 125 -7.11 7.67 -2.34
C THR A 125 -5.63 7.66 -2.76
N GLY A 126 -5.09 8.79 -3.25
CA GLY A 126 -3.66 8.97 -3.53
C GLY A 126 -2.82 9.43 -2.32
N ALA A 127 -3.43 10.16 -1.38
CA ALA A 127 -2.82 10.57 -0.12
C ALA A 127 -3.37 9.70 1.01
N GLY A 128 -2.54 8.80 1.54
CA GLY A 128 -2.88 8.03 2.74
C GLY A 128 -3.03 8.94 3.94
N ASP A 129 -4.25 9.40 4.22
CA ASP A 129 -4.63 9.99 5.51
C ASP A 129 -5.26 8.91 6.39
N GLY A 130 -4.58 8.59 7.48
CA GLY A 130 -5.14 7.80 8.57
C GLY A 130 -6.24 8.59 9.30
N PRO A 131 -7.26 7.93 9.86
CA PRO A 131 -8.15 8.60 10.77
C PRO A 131 -7.51 8.63 12.16
N GLY A 132 -7.15 9.84 12.61
CA GLY A 132 -7.23 10.18 14.02
C GLY A 132 -8.69 10.45 14.38
N ALA A 133 -9.22 9.61 15.26
CA ALA A 133 -10.20 9.92 16.30
C ALA A 133 -10.19 8.73 17.28
#